data_AF-A0AAW5EAH1-F1
#
_entry.id   AF-A0AAW5EAH1-F1
#
_cell.length_a   1.000
_cell.length_b   1.000
_cell.length_c   1.000
_cell.angle_alpha   90.00
_cell.angle_beta   90.00
_cell.angle_gamma   90.00
#
_symmetry.space_group_name_H-M   'P 1'
#
loop_
_entity.id
_entity.type
_entity.pdbx_description
1 polymer ?
#
loop_
_entity_poly.entity_id
_entity_poly.type
_entity_poly.pdbx_seq_one_letter_code
_entity_poly.pdbx_strand_id
1 'polypeptide(L)' 'MKKILLSSLVAASLLSAGLFAKEYALDKTHTDVGFKIKHLQISNVKGNFQDYDAVIDFDPASF' A
#
# COMPACT_ATOMS: atom_id res chain seq x y z
N MET A 1 40.43 16.75 -9.42
CA MET A 1 39.10 17.27 -9.05
C MET A 1 37.97 16.66 -9.87
N LYS A 2 37.97 16.72 -11.22
CA LYS A 2 36.90 16.13 -12.07
C LYS A 2 36.71 14.60 -11.90
N LYS A 3 37.81 13.85 -11.69
CA LYS A 3 37.77 12.38 -11.47
C LYS A 3 37.12 11.97 -10.15
N ILE A 4 37.27 12.80 -9.11
CA ILE A 4 36.70 12.57 -7.76
C ILE A 4 35.20 12.90 -7.76
N LEU A 5 34.80 13.92 -8.53
CA LEU A 5 33.39 14.25 -8.75
C LEU A 5 32.67 13.14 -9.55
N LEU A 6 33.30 12.60 -10.60
CA LEU A 6 32.73 11.47 -11.35
C LEU A 6 32.60 10.20 -10.48
N SER A 7 33.62 9.88 -9.67
CA SER A 7 33.55 8.68 -8.80
C SER A 7 32.49 8.82 -7.70
N SER A 8 32.31 10.03 -7.16
CA SER A 8 31.25 10.32 -6.19
C SER A 8 29.85 10.19 -6.79
N LEU A 9 29.65 10.60 -8.05
CA LEU A 9 28.37 10.50 -8.73
C LEU A 9 27.99 9.04 -9.02
N VAL A 10 28.96 8.21 -9.40
CA VAL A 10 28.76 6.76 -9.60
C VAL A 10 28.43 6.08 -8.27
N ALA A 11 29.16 6.39 -7.19
CA ALA A 11 28.89 5.84 -5.86
C ALA A 11 27.48 6.20 -5.36
N ALA A 12 27.03 7.44 -5.56
CA ALA A 12 25.68 7.87 -5.18
C ALA A 12 24.58 7.13 -5.97
N SER A 13 24.79 6.84 -7.25
CA SER A 13 23.82 6.11 -8.08
C SER A 13 23.64 4.64 -7.69
N LEU A 14 24.65 4.03 -7.06
CA LEU A 14 24.60 2.64 -6.59
C LEU A 14 23.83 2.49 -5.27
N LEU A 15 23.77 3.54 -4.44
CA LEU A 15 23.05 3.55 -3.16
C LEU A 15 21.52 3.63 -3.34
N SER A 16 21.03 4.15 -4.46
CA SER A 16 19.59 4.27 -4.73
C SER A 16 18.93 2.98 -5.25
N ALA A 17 19.70 1.93 -5.55
CA ALA A 17 19.18 0.71 -6.18
C ALA A 17 18.50 -0.28 -5.21
N GLY A 18 18.38 0.05 -3.92
CA GLY A 18 17.97 -0.90 -2.88
C GLY A 18 16.56 -0.73 -2.28
N LEU A 19 15.81 0.30 -2.65
CA LEU A 19 14.48 0.57 -2.07
C LEU A 19 13.37 0.08 -3.01
N PHE A 20 13.21 -1.24 -3.15
CA PHE A 20 12.06 -1.83 -3.82
C PHE A 20 11.02 -2.25 -2.77
N ALA A 21 10.22 -1.28 -2.31
CA ALA A 21 8.98 -1.59 -1.60
C ALA A 21 8.01 -2.18 -2.63
N LYS A 22 7.58 -3.42 -2.42
CA LYS A 22 6.61 -4.06 -3.30
C LYS A 22 5.21 -3.61 -2.87
N GLU A 23 4.52 -2.91 -3.75
CA GLU A 23 3.17 -2.46 -3.49
C GLU A 23 2.22 -3.66 -3.33
N TYR A 24 1.33 -3.56 -2.34
CA TYR A 24 0.23 -4.49 -2.18
C TYR A 24 -0.94 -4.02 -3.02
N ALA A 25 -1.20 -4.73 -4.11
CA ALA A 25 -2.38 -4.47 -4.93
C ALA A 25 -3.64 -4.99 -4.23
N LEU A 26 -4.69 -4.16 -4.23
CA LEU A 26 -5.99 -4.51 -3.69
C LEU A 26 -6.73 -5.48 -4.63
N ASP A 27 -7.08 -6.65 -4.12
CA ASP A 27 -7.95 -7.59 -4.84
C ASP A 27 -9.43 -7.24 -4.58
N LYS A 28 -10.07 -6.62 -5.57
CA LYS A 28 -11.48 -6.21 -5.49
C LYS A 28 -12.45 -7.39 -5.32
N THR A 29 -12.11 -8.60 -5.76
CA THR A 29 -13.03 -9.75 -5.65
C THR A 29 -13.08 -10.33 -4.23
N HIS A 30 -12.03 -10.11 -3.45
CA HIS A 30 -11.87 -10.68 -2.10
C HIS A 30 -11.75 -9.62 -0.99
N THR A 31 -11.94 -8.34 -1.34
CA THR A 31 -12.01 -7.24 -0.38
C THR A 31 -13.45 -6.75 -0.28
N ASP A 32 -13.95 -6.41 0.91
CA ASP A 32 -15.29 -5.84 1.10
C ASP A 32 -15.22 -4.64 2.05
N VAL A 33 -15.80 -3.51 1.63
CA VAL A 33 -16.01 -2.34 2.50
C VAL A 33 -17.47 -2.34 2.94
N GLY A 34 -17.77 -3.18 3.93
CA GLY A 34 -19.12 -3.38 4.46
C GLY A 34 -19.47 -2.47 5.63
N PHE A 35 -20.76 -2.14 5.76
CA PHE A 35 -21.32 -1.49 6.95
C PHE A 35 -22.58 -2.21 7.45
N LYS A 36 -22.90 -1.95 8.71
CA LYS A 36 -24.07 -2.51 9.38
C LYS A 36 -24.68 -1.46 10.30
N ILE A 37 -25.98 -1.23 10.14
CA ILE A 37 -26.73 -0.28 10.97
C ILE A 37 -27.98 -0.95 11.55
N LYS A 38 -28.30 -0.61 12.80
CA LYS A 38 -29.54 -1.09 13.44
C LYS A 38 -30.75 -0.42 12.79
N HIS A 39 -31.76 -1.21 12.48
CA HIS A 39 -33.05 -0.73 12.03
C HIS A 39 -34.10 -1.04 13.11
N LEU A 40 -34.56 0.03 13.77
CA LEU A 40 -35.58 0.00 14.83
C LEU A 40 -35.30 -0.98 15.98
N GLN A 41 -34.02 -1.21 16.32
CA GLN A 41 -33.56 -2.15 17.36
C GLN A 41 -33.89 -3.64 17.14
N ILE A 42 -34.62 -4.00 16.08
CA ILE A 42 -35.09 -5.36 15.82
C ILE A 42 -34.17 -6.05 14.82
N SER A 43 -33.80 -5.35 13.76
CA SER A 43 -33.01 -5.92 12.67
C SER A 43 -31.78 -5.07 12.38
N ASN A 44 -30.91 -5.62 11.53
CA ASN A 44 -29.77 -4.88 11.02
C ASN A 44 -29.85 -4.83 9.50
N VAL A 45 -29.65 -3.64 8.96
CA VAL A 45 -29.45 -3.43 7.54
C VAL A 45 -27.95 -3.51 7.28
N LYS A 46 -27.57 -4.36 6.34
CA LYS A 46 -26.19 -4.48 5.85
C LYS A 46 -26.11 -3.82 4.48
N GLY A 47 -25.00 -3.15 4.21
CA GLY A 47 -24.68 -2.63 2.89
C GLY A 47 -23.17 -2.66 2.68
N ASN A 48 -22.74 -2.40 1.45
CA ASN A 48 -21.34 -2.29 1.09
C ASN A 48 -21.12 -1.16 0.08
N PHE A 49 -19.88 -0.70 -0.01
CA PHE A 49 -19.42 0.17 -1.09
C PHE A 49 -18.86 -0.72 -2.20
N GLN A 50 -19.41 -0.59 -3.42
CA GLN A 50 -19.02 -1.43 -4.56
C GLN A 50 -17.79 -0.92 -5.31
N ASP A 51 -17.50 0.38 -5.20
CA ASP A 51 -16.31 0.98 -5.78
C ASP A 51 -15.47 1.64 -4.69
N TYR A 52 -14.21 1.25 -4.64
CA TYR A 52 -13.23 1.64 -3.65
C TYR A 52 -11.84 1.38 -4.22
N ASP A 53 -10.88 2.08 -3.63
CA ASP A 53 -9.46 1.93 -3.90
C ASP A 53 -8.68 2.06 -2.59
N ALA A 54 -7.48 1.50 -2.53
CA ALA A 54 -6.62 1.59 -1.35
C ALA A 54 -5.13 1.57 -1.72
N VAL A 55 -4.35 2.32 -0.95
CA VAL A 55 -2.88 2.23 -0.94
C VAL A 55 -2.49 1.47 0.32
N ILE A 56 -1.83 0.33 0.17
CA ILE A 56 -1.44 -0.54 1.29
C ILE A 56 0.08 -0.62 1.34
N ASP A 57 0.64 -0.07 2.42
CA ASP A 57 2.05 -0.20 2.78
C ASP A 57 2.16 -1.16 3.97
N PHE A 58 2.77 -2.32 3.72
CA PHE A 58 2.88 -3.40 4.71
C PHE A 58 4.22 -4.11 4.55
N ASP A 59 4.91 -4.36 5.67
CA ASP A 59 6.15 -5.14 5.71
C ASP A 59 5.92 -6.49 6.41
N PRO A 60 5.89 -7.61 5.67
CA PRO A 60 5.74 -8.94 6.26
C PRO A 60 6.90 -9.36 7.16
N ALA A 61 8.10 -8.80 6.98
CA ALA A 61 9.28 -9.19 7.76
C ALA A 61 9.26 -8.63 9.19
N SER A 62 8.36 -7.68 9.48
CA SER A 62 8.16 -7.07 10.80
C SER A 62 7.18 -7.85 11.71
N PHE A 63 6.69 -9.03 11.28
CA PHE A 63 5.82 -9.94 12.03
C PHE A 63 6.42 -11.33 12.14
#